data_AF-A0A932QSF3-F1
#
_entry.id   AF-A0A932QSF3-F1
#
_cell.length_a   1.000
_cell.length_b   1.000
_cell.length_c   1.000
_cell.angle_alpha   90.00
_cell.angle_beta   90.00
_cell.angle_gamma   90.00
#
_symmetry.space_group_name_H-M   'P 1'
#
loop_
_entity.id
_entity.type
_entity.pdbx_description
1 polymer ?
#
loop_
_entity_poly.entity_id
_entity_poly.type
_entity_poly.pdbx_seq_one_letter_code
_entity_poly.pdbx_strand_id
1 'polypeptide(L)'
;MAWLNLYTLCILALVLAAQFFYRFSSGRLAAFFIKFKFHTFLRWIWILSGVLIFSLLTYWSYLQYELWSGEGGFGKFLLPPYQSIYYFFSYVGVRFFGPWILAFFAAILVSRLAKFLNRRFEERFFEPEEIELIALGTFLAGYPGFFFYLALILTVGVLFSAFYLLLSKGRLPLYYFWIPLAIFAIIMKIWFLGYLGNGFVSFWGSFSLGDFYKLIFGF
;
A
#
# COMPACT_ATOMS: atom_id res chain seq x y z
N MET A 1 -8.25 8.33 9.10
CA MET A 1 -6.89 8.13 8.51
C MET A 1 -5.88 7.53 9.48
N ALA A 2 -5.67 8.05 10.69
CA ALA A 2 -4.70 7.51 11.65
C ALA A 2 -4.90 6.01 11.97
N TRP A 3 -6.15 5.59 12.15
CA TRP A 3 -6.50 4.17 12.38
C TRP A 3 -6.10 3.23 11.25
N LEU A 4 -6.22 3.67 9.99
CA LEU A 4 -5.76 2.86 8.84
C LEU A 4 -4.25 2.71 8.85
N ASN A 5 -3.50 3.79 9.11
CA ASN A 5 -2.05 3.72 9.18
C ASN A 5 -1.59 2.77 10.30
N LEU A 6 -2.19 2.86 11.50
CA LEU A 6 -1.90 1.95 12.60
C LEU A 6 -2.19 0.49 12.21
N TYR A 7 -3.35 0.23 11.62
CA TYR A 7 -3.73 -1.09 11.13
C TYR A 7 -2.72 -1.64 10.11
N THR A 8 -2.32 -0.83 9.12
CA THR A 8 -1.32 -1.26 8.12
C THR A 8 0.05 -1.55 8.75
N LEU A 9 0.46 -0.76 9.75
CA LEU A 9 1.70 -0.99 10.49
C LEU A 9 1.63 -2.29 11.31
N CYS A 10 0.50 -2.57 11.97
CA CYS A 10 0.29 -3.83 12.70
C CYS A 10 0.40 -5.04 11.78
N ILE A 11 -0.19 -4.98 10.56
CA ILE A 11 -0.06 -6.06 9.59
C ILE A 11 1.38 -6.22 9.14
N LEU A 12 2.06 -5.13 8.78
CA LEU A 12 3.45 -5.21 8.33
C LEU A 12 4.37 -5.73 9.45
N ALA A 13 4.13 -5.36 10.71
CA ALA A 13 4.84 -5.91 11.85
C ALA A 13 4.58 -7.42 12.03
N LEU A 14 3.33 -7.86 11.85
CA LEU A 14 2.97 -9.29 11.87
C LEU A 14 3.68 -10.05 10.75
N VAL A 15 3.70 -9.51 9.54
CA VAL A 15 4.39 -10.10 8.38
C VAL A 15 5.89 -10.16 8.62
N LEU A 16 6.48 -9.10 9.17
CA LEU A 16 7.91 -9.05 9.51
C LEU A 16 8.28 -10.10 10.57
N ALA A 17 7.44 -10.25 11.61
CA ALA A 17 7.62 -11.29 12.61
C ALA A 17 7.54 -12.69 11.97
N ALA A 18 6.51 -12.95 11.15
CA ALA A 18 6.36 -14.21 10.42
C ALA A 18 7.56 -14.48 9.50
N GLN A 19 8.09 -13.45 8.85
CA GLN A 19 9.27 -13.50 7.99
C GLN A 19 10.53 -13.89 8.76
N PHE A 20 10.69 -13.39 9.99
CA PHE A 20 11.79 -13.74 10.88
C PHE A 20 11.71 -15.21 11.33
N PHE A 21 10.53 -15.65 11.78
CA PHE A 21 10.29 -17.05 12.18
C PHE A 21 10.48 -18.04 11.01
N TYR A 22 10.03 -17.65 9.81
CA TYR A 22 10.20 -18.43 8.59
C TYR A 22 11.67 -18.78 8.34
N ARG A 23 12.60 -17.85 8.58
CA ARG A 23 14.03 -18.09 8.33
C ARG A 23 14.71 -18.92 9.42
N PHE A 24 14.32 -18.74 10.68
CA PHE A 24 15.02 -19.35 11.80
C PHE A 24 14.86 -20.88 11.85
N SER A 25 13.85 -21.44 11.17
CA SER A 25 13.62 -22.89 11.15
C SER A 25 14.60 -23.62 10.21
N SER A 26 15.52 -24.39 10.78
CA SER A 26 16.74 -24.90 10.10
C SER A 26 16.65 -26.30 9.48
N GLY A 27 15.51 -27.01 9.57
CA GLY A 27 15.37 -28.37 9.03
C GLY A 27 14.99 -28.38 7.53
N ARG A 28 15.63 -29.19 6.68
CA ARG A 28 15.33 -29.24 5.22
C ARG A 28 13.88 -29.61 4.87
N LEU A 29 13.29 -30.60 5.55
CA LEU A 29 11.88 -30.97 5.38
C LEU A 29 10.95 -29.93 6.00
N ALA A 30 11.29 -29.44 7.20
CA ALA A 30 10.55 -28.36 7.86
C ALA A 30 10.51 -27.10 6.97
N ALA A 31 11.62 -26.75 6.32
CA ALA A 31 11.74 -25.60 5.44
C ALA A 31 10.76 -25.65 4.27
N PHE A 32 10.58 -26.80 3.62
CA PHE A 32 9.60 -26.94 2.52
C PHE A 32 8.16 -26.71 2.99
N PHE A 33 7.74 -27.37 4.08
CA PHE A 33 6.40 -27.15 4.64
C PHE A 33 6.20 -25.71 5.13
N ILE A 34 7.25 -25.09 5.65
CA ILE A 34 7.25 -23.70 6.13
C ILE A 34 7.17 -22.72 4.94
N LYS A 35 7.82 -22.99 3.80
CA LYS A 35 7.67 -22.21 2.55
C LYS A 35 6.23 -22.20 2.07
N PHE A 36 5.64 -23.39 1.95
CA PHE A 36 4.27 -23.54 1.49
C PHE A 36 3.28 -22.81 2.42
N LYS A 37 3.48 -22.94 3.74
CA LYS A 37 2.66 -22.25 4.74
C LYS A 37 2.84 -20.72 4.69
N PHE A 38 4.06 -20.22 4.45
CA PHE A 38 4.32 -18.79 4.38
C PHE A 38 3.69 -18.13 3.15
N HIS A 39 3.80 -18.75 1.97
CA HIS A 39 3.12 -18.27 0.76
C HIS A 39 1.59 -18.24 0.96
N THR A 40 1.04 -19.32 1.53
CA THR A 40 -0.40 -19.38 1.85
C THR A 40 -0.79 -18.28 2.85
N PHE A 41 0.04 -18.04 3.86
CA PHE A 41 -0.15 -16.96 4.84
C PHE A 41 -0.14 -15.56 4.19
N LEU A 42 0.82 -15.26 3.31
CA LEU A 42 0.88 -13.98 2.60
C LEU A 42 -0.37 -13.77 1.74
N ARG A 43 -0.83 -14.80 1.04
CA ARG A 43 -2.06 -14.75 0.24
C ARG A 43 -3.29 -14.44 1.10
N TRP A 44 -3.41 -15.06 2.27
CA TRP A 44 -4.51 -14.76 3.20
C TRP A 44 -4.41 -13.35 3.77
N ILE A 45 -3.21 -12.90 4.15
CA ILE A 45 -2.99 -11.53 4.61
C ILE A 45 -3.38 -10.53 3.52
N TRP A 46 -3.02 -10.78 2.27
CA TRP A 46 -3.38 -9.92 1.15
C TRP A 46 -4.91 -9.78 1.03
N ILE A 47 -5.64 -10.89 1.02
CA ILE A 47 -7.11 -10.90 0.93
C ILE A 47 -7.73 -10.21 2.15
N LEU A 48 -7.28 -10.57 3.35
CA LEU A 48 -7.76 -10.02 4.62
C LEU A 48 -7.53 -8.50 4.69
N SER A 49 -6.37 -8.03 4.25
CA SER A 49 -6.04 -6.61 4.18
C SER A 49 -6.99 -5.87 3.26
N GLY A 50 -7.25 -6.42 2.07
CA GLY A 50 -8.21 -5.85 1.13
C GLY A 50 -9.60 -5.74 1.75
N VAL A 51 -10.14 -6.85 2.26
CA VAL A 51 -11.49 -6.90 2.85
C VAL A 51 -11.62 -5.90 4.00
N LEU A 52 -10.67 -5.88 4.94
CA LEU A 52 -10.74 -5.02 6.12
C LEU A 52 -10.58 -3.53 5.77
N ILE A 53 -9.67 -3.17 4.86
CA ILE A 53 -9.51 -1.77 4.41
C ILE A 53 -10.80 -1.31 3.74
N PHE A 54 -11.33 -2.04 2.76
CA PHE A 54 -12.54 -1.63 2.06
C PHE A 54 -13.78 -1.61 2.97
N SER A 55 -13.87 -2.53 3.94
CA SER A 55 -14.93 -2.52 4.95
C SER A 55 -14.85 -1.27 5.84
N LEU A 56 -13.65 -0.89 6.28
CA LEU A 56 -13.44 0.31 7.09
C LEU A 56 -13.75 1.59 6.31
N LEU A 57 -13.42 1.64 5.02
CA LEU A 57 -13.76 2.76 4.14
C LEU A 57 -15.27 2.90 3.96
N THR A 58 -15.98 1.79 3.78
CA THR A 58 -17.46 1.78 3.74
C THR A 58 -18.04 2.30 5.04
N TYR A 59 -17.51 1.86 6.19
CA TYR A 59 -17.94 2.36 7.49
C TYR A 59 -17.70 3.88 7.66
N TRP A 60 -16.53 4.39 7.25
CA TRP A 60 -16.26 5.83 7.27
C TRP A 60 -17.15 6.63 6.33
N SER A 61 -17.52 6.03 5.19
CA SER A 61 -18.46 6.64 4.25
C SER A 61 -19.85 6.76 4.87
N TYR A 62 -20.30 5.73 5.59
CA TYR A 62 -21.54 5.78 6.36
C TYR A 62 -21.48 6.87 7.44
N LEU A 63 -20.42 6.93 8.26
CA LEU A 63 -20.27 7.98 9.25
C LEU A 63 -20.24 9.39 8.63
N GLN A 64 -19.66 9.52 7.44
CA GLN A 64 -19.64 10.79 6.71
C GLN A 64 -21.04 11.21 6.25
N TYR A 65 -21.88 10.25 5.84
CA TYR A 65 -23.28 10.49 5.49
C TYR A 65 -24.06 10.98 6.71
N GLU A 66 -23.94 10.29 7.84
CA GLU A 66 -24.60 10.65 9.11
C GLU A 66 -24.17 12.05 9.59
N LEU A 67 -22.89 12.38 9.44
CA LEU A 67 -22.39 13.71 9.77
C LEU A 67 -23.03 14.80 8.89
N TRP A 68 -23.30 14.50 7.62
CA TRP A 68 -23.92 15.45 6.70
C TRP A 68 -25.44 15.52 6.86
N SER A 69 -26.10 14.45 7.27
CA SER A 69 -27.56 14.43 7.48
C SER A 69 -28.02 15.08 8.79
N GLY A 70 -27.10 15.30 9.75
CA GLY A 70 -27.42 15.90 11.05
C GLY A 70 -28.08 17.29 11.00
N GLU A 71 -29.09 17.49 11.85
CA GLU A 71 -30.07 18.59 11.74
C GLU A 71 -29.51 20.02 11.93
N GLY A 72 -28.31 20.17 12.51
CA GLY A 72 -27.68 21.46 12.79
C GLY A 72 -26.52 21.88 11.87
N GLY A 73 -26.10 21.04 10.92
CA GLY A 73 -24.88 21.26 10.14
C GLY A 73 -25.11 21.84 8.73
N PHE A 74 -24.14 22.59 8.21
CA PHE A 74 -24.10 22.96 6.78
C PHE A 74 -23.96 21.74 5.85
N GLY A 75 -23.58 20.58 6.38
CA GLY A 75 -23.46 19.33 5.63
C GLY A 75 -24.75 18.89 4.95
N LYS A 76 -25.92 19.28 5.47
CA LYS A 76 -27.22 18.91 4.89
C LYS A 76 -27.43 19.44 3.48
N PHE A 77 -26.78 20.56 3.15
CA PHE A 77 -26.82 21.15 1.81
C PHE A 77 -25.97 20.38 0.79
N LEU A 78 -25.14 19.43 1.24
CA LEU A 78 -24.36 18.52 0.39
C LEU A 78 -25.10 17.21 0.08
N LEU A 79 -26.30 17.04 0.62
CA LEU A 79 -27.15 15.87 0.43
C LEU A 79 -28.49 16.25 -0.25
N PRO A 80 -29.23 15.25 -0.76
CA PRO A 80 -30.61 15.48 -1.21
C PRO A 80 -31.46 16.11 -0.10
N PRO A 81 -32.34 17.08 -0.42
CA PRO A 81 -32.75 17.52 -1.77
C PRO A 81 -31.86 18.60 -2.41
N TYR A 82 -30.89 19.15 -1.68
CA TYR A 82 -30.10 20.31 -2.15
C TYR A 82 -29.01 19.95 -3.18
N GLN A 83 -28.46 18.74 -3.07
CA GLN A 83 -27.50 18.17 -4.01
C GLN A 83 -27.93 16.76 -4.41
N SER A 84 -27.45 16.31 -5.57
CA SER A 84 -27.69 14.93 -5.99
C SER A 84 -26.96 13.93 -5.08
N ILE A 85 -27.52 12.75 -4.86
CA ILE A 85 -26.82 11.65 -4.17
C ILE A 85 -25.52 11.26 -4.89
N TYR A 86 -25.41 11.52 -6.20
CA TYR A 86 -24.18 11.33 -6.96
C TYR A 86 -23.02 12.20 -6.44
N TYR A 87 -23.30 13.39 -5.90
CA TYR A 87 -22.28 14.23 -5.28
C TYR A 87 -21.63 13.52 -4.09
N PHE A 88 -22.46 12.92 -3.22
CA PHE A 88 -21.97 12.15 -2.07
C PHE A 88 -21.12 10.95 -2.51
N PHE A 89 -21.59 10.17 -3.49
CA PHE A 89 -20.81 9.04 -4.01
C PHE A 89 -19.50 9.47 -4.66
N SER A 90 -19.49 10.59 -5.39
CA SER A 90 -18.26 11.17 -5.97
C SER A 90 -17.29 11.61 -4.88
N TYR A 91 -17.78 12.32 -3.85
CA TYR A 91 -16.97 12.74 -2.71
C TYR A 91 -16.35 11.54 -2.00
N VAL A 92 -17.15 10.56 -1.61
CA VAL A 92 -16.68 9.34 -0.93
C VAL A 92 -15.70 8.57 -1.83
N GLY A 93 -16.05 8.42 -3.11
CA GLY A 93 -15.25 7.72 -4.12
C GLY A 93 -13.85 8.34 -4.25
N VAL A 94 -13.76 9.65 -4.38
CA VAL A 94 -12.46 10.35 -4.50
C VAL A 94 -11.73 10.43 -3.17
N ARG A 95 -12.42 10.78 -2.08
CA ARG A 95 -11.79 11.09 -0.79
C ARG A 95 -11.36 9.86 -0.01
N PHE A 96 -12.21 8.83 0.03
CA PHE A 96 -11.97 7.63 0.83
C PHE A 96 -11.44 6.48 -0.03
N PHE A 97 -12.12 6.15 -1.12
CA PHE A 97 -11.78 4.96 -1.91
C PHE A 97 -10.61 5.19 -2.87
N GLY A 98 -10.55 6.36 -3.52
CA GLY A 98 -9.58 6.69 -4.56
C GLY A 98 -8.12 6.37 -4.18
N PRO A 99 -7.62 6.86 -3.04
CA PRO A 99 -6.25 6.58 -2.58
C PRO A 99 -5.93 5.07 -2.45
N TRP A 100 -6.88 4.28 -1.99
CA TRP A 100 -6.70 2.84 -1.75
C TRP A 100 -6.93 2.00 -3.00
N ILE A 101 -7.88 2.40 -3.86
CA ILE A 101 -8.07 1.82 -5.19
C ILE A 101 -6.79 2.02 -6.02
N LEU A 102 -6.23 3.24 -6.01
CA LEU A 102 -4.99 3.54 -6.72
C LEU A 102 -3.83 2.67 -6.20
N ALA A 103 -3.66 2.56 -4.88
CA ALA A 103 -2.63 1.72 -4.28
C ALA A 103 -2.83 0.23 -4.59
N PHE A 104 -4.09 -0.25 -4.63
CA PHE A 104 -4.43 -1.63 -4.97
C PHE A 104 -4.06 -1.94 -6.42
N PHE A 105 -4.42 -1.08 -7.37
CA PHE A 105 -4.02 -1.25 -8.77
C PHE A 105 -2.51 -1.13 -8.96
N ALA A 106 -1.86 -0.19 -8.27
CA ALA A 106 -0.40 -0.08 -8.28
C ALA A 106 0.26 -1.37 -7.81
N ALA A 107 -0.22 -1.97 -6.72
CA ALA A 107 0.31 -3.23 -6.21
C ALA A 107 0.12 -4.41 -7.17
N ILE A 108 -1.04 -4.51 -7.83
CA ILE A 108 -1.27 -5.50 -8.88
C ILE A 108 -0.30 -5.27 -10.04
N LEU A 109 -0.19 -4.03 -10.52
CA LEU A 109 0.68 -3.66 -11.63
C LEU A 109 2.14 -4.01 -11.32
N VAL A 110 2.66 -3.59 -10.17
CA VAL A 110 4.03 -3.87 -9.74
C VAL A 110 4.27 -5.37 -9.59
N SER A 111 3.32 -6.12 -9.00
CA SER A 111 3.44 -7.58 -8.91
C SER A 111 3.50 -8.26 -10.28
N ARG A 112 2.67 -7.82 -11.23
CA ARG A 112 2.66 -8.35 -12.60
C ARG A 112 3.95 -8.01 -13.34
N LEU A 113 4.44 -6.78 -13.22
CA LEU A 113 5.72 -6.35 -13.78
C LEU A 113 6.89 -7.14 -13.18
N ALA A 114 6.91 -7.31 -11.86
CA ALA A 114 7.93 -8.12 -11.18
C ALA A 114 7.92 -9.57 -11.66
N LYS A 115 6.73 -10.21 -11.80
CA LYS A 115 6.63 -11.58 -12.37
C LYS A 115 7.11 -11.64 -13.82
N PHE A 116 6.72 -10.67 -14.64
CA PHE A 116 7.10 -10.61 -16.04
C PHE A 116 8.62 -10.48 -16.20
N LEU A 117 9.22 -9.53 -15.48
CA LEU A 117 10.67 -9.33 -15.48
C LEU A 117 11.37 -10.57 -14.92
N ASN A 118 10.92 -11.11 -13.79
CA ASN A 118 11.57 -12.28 -13.20
C ASN A 118 11.58 -13.49 -14.15
N ARG A 119 10.46 -13.75 -14.84
CA ARG A 119 10.39 -14.82 -15.86
C ARG A 119 11.30 -14.55 -17.07
N ARG A 120 11.39 -13.29 -17.50
CA ARG A 120 12.24 -12.91 -18.64
C ARG A 120 13.73 -13.11 -18.37
N PHE A 121 14.13 -13.09 -17.10
CA PHE A 121 15.52 -13.24 -16.68
C PHE A 121 15.73 -14.52 -15.85
N GLU A 122 15.03 -15.61 -16.19
CA GLU A 122 15.24 -16.96 -15.62
C GLU A 122 15.14 -17.02 -14.09
N GLU A 123 14.21 -16.25 -13.51
CA GLU A 123 13.97 -16.17 -12.06
C GLU A 123 15.19 -15.71 -11.23
N ARG A 124 16.13 -15.01 -11.87
CA ARG A 124 17.36 -14.54 -11.21
C ARG A 124 17.14 -13.36 -10.27
N PHE A 125 16.06 -12.58 -10.46
CA PHE A 125 15.85 -11.34 -9.72
C PHE A 125 15.15 -11.54 -8.38
N PHE A 126 14.01 -12.22 -8.38
CA PHE A 126 13.13 -12.30 -7.21
C PHE A 126 12.74 -13.75 -6.90
N GLU A 127 12.67 -14.07 -5.61
CA GLU A 127 11.95 -15.26 -5.16
C GLU A 127 10.43 -15.03 -5.28
N PRO A 128 9.61 -16.07 -5.52
CA PRO A 128 8.16 -15.93 -5.66
C PRO A 128 7.49 -15.19 -4.49
N GLU A 129 7.99 -15.38 -3.27
CA GLU A 129 7.50 -14.76 -2.05
C GLU A 129 7.86 -13.26 -1.98
N GLU A 130 9.00 -12.85 -2.53
CA GLU A 130 9.39 -11.43 -2.60
C GLU A 130 8.39 -10.63 -3.42
N ILE A 131 7.89 -11.22 -4.51
CA ILE A 131 6.88 -10.58 -5.37
C ILE A 131 5.57 -10.31 -4.62
N GLU A 132 5.21 -11.19 -3.68
CA GLU A 132 4.02 -10.99 -2.84
C GLU A 132 4.26 -9.93 -1.77
N LEU A 133 5.45 -9.92 -1.16
CA LEU A 133 5.86 -8.88 -0.22
C LEU A 133 5.89 -7.50 -0.88
N ILE A 134 6.34 -7.41 -2.14
CA ILE A 134 6.28 -6.18 -2.95
C ILE A 134 4.85 -5.68 -3.09
N ALA A 135 3.95 -6.57 -3.53
CA ALA A 135 2.54 -6.22 -3.71
C ALA A 135 1.96 -5.73 -2.38
N LEU A 136 2.16 -6.50 -1.31
CA LEU A 136 1.65 -6.20 0.02
C LEU A 136 2.18 -4.87 0.56
N GLY A 137 3.49 -4.63 0.46
CA GLY A 137 4.12 -3.37 0.85
C GLY A 137 3.57 -2.18 0.05
N THR A 138 3.40 -2.34 -1.28
CA THR A 138 2.84 -1.31 -2.15
C THR A 138 1.40 -0.96 -1.76
N PHE A 139 0.56 -1.96 -1.52
CA PHE A 139 -0.84 -1.74 -1.16
C PHE A 139 -0.99 -1.13 0.23
N LEU A 140 -0.30 -1.69 1.24
CA LEU A 140 -0.40 -1.25 2.63
C LEU A 140 0.28 0.10 2.88
N ALA A 141 1.29 0.48 2.09
CA ALA A 141 1.82 1.84 2.13
C ALA A 141 0.74 2.89 1.79
N GLY A 142 -0.23 2.52 0.94
CA GLY A 142 -1.34 3.36 0.49
C GLY A 142 -0.85 4.56 -0.34
N TYR A 143 -1.76 5.33 -0.93
CA TYR A 143 -1.39 6.59 -1.57
C TYR A 143 -1.20 7.72 -0.53
N PRO A 144 -0.19 8.61 -0.68
CA PRO A 144 0.91 8.58 -1.65
C PRO A 144 2.12 7.74 -1.18
N GLY A 145 2.01 7.06 -0.03
CA GLY A 145 3.06 6.28 0.61
C GLY A 145 3.76 5.26 -0.30
N PHE A 146 3.03 4.64 -1.21
CA PHE A 146 3.59 3.62 -2.10
C PHE A 146 4.64 4.18 -3.07
N PHE A 147 4.56 5.46 -3.45
CA PHE A 147 5.61 6.09 -4.28
C PHE A 147 6.92 6.17 -3.51
N PHE A 148 6.87 6.59 -2.25
CA PHE A 148 8.04 6.62 -1.37
C PHE A 148 8.60 5.21 -1.17
N TYR A 149 7.72 4.23 -0.95
CA TYR A 149 8.12 2.83 -0.80
C TYR A 149 8.88 2.31 -2.02
N LEU A 150 8.32 2.47 -3.22
CA LEU A 150 8.93 2.01 -4.46
C LEU A 150 10.26 2.73 -4.75
N ALA A 151 10.32 4.04 -4.52
CA ALA A 151 11.56 4.81 -4.67
C ALA A 151 12.64 4.34 -3.67
N LEU A 152 12.24 4.09 -2.42
CA LEU A 152 13.16 3.62 -1.37
C LEU A 152 13.73 2.25 -1.68
N ILE A 153 12.91 1.28 -2.08
CA ILE A 153 13.43 -0.05 -2.39
C ILE A 153 14.31 -0.04 -3.64
N LEU A 154 13.98 0.74 -4.68
CA LEU A 154 14.86 0.87 -5.84
C LEU A 154 16.22 1.46 -5.43
N THR A 155 16.21 2.50 -4.60
CA THR A 155 17.43 3.15 -4.11
C THR A 155 18.26 2.20 -3.25
N VAL A 156 17.65 1.58 -2.24
CA VAL A 156 18.34 0.62 -1.35
C VAL A 156 18.82 -0.58 -2.14
N GLY A 157 18.02 -1.10 -3.05
CA GLY A 157 18.36 -2.24 -3.91
C GLY A 157 19.58 -1.97 -4.78
N VAL A 158 19.65 -0.80 -5.42
CA VAL A 158 20.81 -0.39 -6.23
C VAL A 158 22.05 -0.19 -5.36
N LEU A 159 21.93 0.55 -4.25
CA LEU A 159 23.06 0.82 -3.36
C LEU A 159 23.64 -0.47 -2.75
N PHE A 160 22.80 -1.35 -2.24
CA PHE A 160 23.25 -2.63 -1.68
C PHE A 160 23.80 -3.56 -2.75
N SER A 161 23.21 -3.60 -3.94
CA SER A 161 23.76 -4.41 -5.04
C SER A 161 25.14 -3.90 -5.48
N ALA A 162 25.31 -2.59 -5.62
CA ALA A 162 26.61 -1.99 -5.94
C ALA A 162 27.66 -2.25 -4.86
N PHE A 163 27.30 -2.06 -3.59
CA PHE A 163 28.19 -2.34 -2.47
C PHE A 163 28.57 -3.83 -2.38
N TYR A 164 27.61 -4.73 -2.60
CA TYR A 164 27.85 -6.16 -2.53
C TYR A 164 28.67 -6.69 -3.70
N LEU A 165 28.53 -6.11 -4.91
CA LEU A 165 29.40 -6.40 -6.05
C LEU A 165 30.87 -6.03 -5.79
N LEU A 166 31.12 -4.99 -4.99
CA LEU A 166 32.48 -4.59 -4.60
C LEU A 166 33.10 -5.57 -3.58
N LEU A 167 32.28 -6.24 -2.76
CA LEU A 167 32.76 -7.08 -1.65
C LEU A 167 32.65 -8.58 -1.91
N SER A 168 31.78 -9.04 -2.81
CA SER A 168 31.57 -10.47 -3.06
C SER A 168 31.01 -10.75 -4.46
N LYS A 169 31.04 -12.03 -4.88
CA LYS A 169 30.55 -12.50 -6.19
C LYS A 169 29.12 -13.08 -6.15
N GLY A 170 28.36 -12.90 -5.07
CA GLY A 170 27.06 -13.55 -4.86
C GLY A 170 25.83 -12.70 -5.19
N ARG A 171 24.64 -13.34 -5.23
CA ARG A 171 23.34 -12.66 -5.29
C ARG A 171 22.94 -12.18 -3.90
N LEU A 172 22.50 -10.93 -3.78
CA LEU A 172 21.93 -10.39 -2.54
C LEU A 172 20.39 -10.50 -2.56
N PRO A 173 19.77 -11.33 -1.71
CA PRO A 173 18.32 -11.36 -1.59
C PRO A 173 17.83 -10.10 -0.88
N LEU A 174 16.95 -9.32 -1.52
CA LEU A 174 16.34 -8.13 -0.92
C LEU A 174 15.21 -8.45 0.07
N TYR A 175 15.01 -9.74 0.34
CA TYR A 175 13.98 -10.30 1.19
C TYR A 175 13.73 -9.48 2.48
N TYR A 176 14.78 -9.18 3.24
CA TYR A 176 14.67 -8.47 4.52
C TYR A 176 14.37 -6.98 4.40
N PHE A 177 14.44 -6.38 3.22
CA PHE A 177 14.23 -4.95 3.03
C PHE A 177 12.78 -4.63 2.65
N TRP A 178 12.03 -5.56 2.05
CA TRP A 178 10.67 -5.27 1.54
C TRP A 178 9.72 -4.75 2.60
N ILE A 179 9.64 -5.40 3.76
CA ILE A 179 8.69 -5.02 4.82
C ILE A 179 9.20 -3.86 5.67
N PRO A 180 10.47 -3.84 6.13
CA PRO A 180 10.99 -2.70 6.88
C PRO A 180 10.94 -1.38 6.10
N LEU A 181 11.20 -1.40 4.79
CA LEU A 181 11.08 -0.19 3.97
C LEU A 181 9.62 0.23 3.75
N ALA A 182 8.66 -0.70 3.73
CA ALA A 182 7.24 -0.35 3.69
C ALA A 182 6.81 0.32 5.01
N ILE A 183 7.24 -0.22 6.16
CA ILE A 183 7.03 0.40 7.48
C ILE A 183 7.65 1.80 7.50
N PHE A 184 8.91 1.92 7.08
CA PHE A 184 9.60 3.20 7.02
C PHE A 184 8.89 4.19 6.10
N ALA A 185 8.41 3.76 4.92
CA ALA A 185 7.64 4.61 4.01
C ALA A 185 6.33 5.11 4.65
N ILE A 186 5.64 4.28 5.44
CA ILE A 186 4.44 4.70 6.17
C ILE A 186 4.78 5.69 7.28
N ILE A 187 5.85 5.45 8.04
CA ILE A 187 6.32 6.37 9.08
C ILE A 187 6.71 7.71 8.47
N MET A 188 7.47 7.69 7.38
CA MET A 188 7.83 8.89 6.61
C MET A 188 6.58 9.59 6.10
N LYS A 189 5.60 8.87 5.54
CA LYS A 189 4.32 9.46 5.13
C LYS A 189 3.63 10.17 6.30
N ILE A 190 3.56 9.55 7.48
CA ILE A 190 2.92 10.14 8.67
C ILE A 190 3.67 11.41 9.12
N TRP A 191 5.00 11.33 9.21
CA TRP A 191 5.83 12.40 9.73
C TRP A 191 6.02 13.54 8.73
N PHE A 192 6.37 13.23 7.48
CA PHE A 192 6.59 14.18 6.40
C PHE A 192 5.31 14.93 6.01
N LEU A 193 4.17 14.24 5.87
CA LEU A 193 2.90 14.92 5.59
C LEU A 193 2.37 15.68 6.80
N GLY A 194 2.68 15.23 8.02
CA GLY A 194 2.38 15.97 9.25
C GLY A 194 3.19 17.25 9.37
N TYR A 195 4.47 17.22 8.98
CA TYR A 195 5.38 18.36 9.02
C TYR A 195 5.07 19.39 7.92
N LEU A 196 4.68 18.95 6.72
CA LEU A 196 4.32 19.82 5.60
C LEU A 196 2.92 20.46 5.69
N GLY A 197 2.42 20.73 6.90
CA GLY A 197 1.06 21.18 7.20
C GLY A 197 0.49 22.24 6.22
N ASN A 198 -0.79 22.04 5.88
CA ASN A 198 -1.69 22.86 5.03
C ASN A 198 -1.28 23.17 3.58
N GLY A 199 0.00 23.23 3.23
CA GLY A 199 0.46 23.55 1.86
C GLY A 199 0.63 22.32 0.94
N PHE A 200 0.99 21.16 1.49
CA PHE A 200 1.23 19.95 0.69
C PHE A 200 -0.03 19.08 0.58
N VAL A 201 -0.90 19.13 1.59
CA VAL A 201 -2.25 18.56 1.54
C VAL A 201 -3.13 19.31 0.52
N SER A 202 -2.89 20.61 0.29
CA SER A 202 -3.53 21.34 -0.79
C SER A 202 -2.91 21.02 -2.15
N PHE A 203 -1.58 20.87 -2.28
CA PHE A 203 -0.95 20.45 -3.55
C PHE A 203 -1.37 19.03 -4.00
N TRP A 204 -1.34 18.04 -3.11
CA TRP A 204 -1.77 16.66 -3.46
C TRP A 204 -3.28 16.44 -3.31
N GLY A 205 -3.96 17.25 -2.49
CA GLY A 205 -5.43 17.33 -2.48
C GLY A 205 -5.98 18.05 -3.71
N SER A 206 -5.19 18.92 -4.35
CA SER A 206 -5.44 19.49 -5.68
C SER A 206 -5.09 18.53 -6.82
N PHE A 207 -4.17 17.57 -6.61
CA PHE A 207 -4.19 16.30 -7.37
C PHE A 207 -5.38 15.41 -6.94
N SER A 208 -6.56 16.03 -6.85
CA SER A 208 -7.86 15.39 -6.84
C SER A 208 -7.95 14.55 -8.11
N LEU A 209 -8.51 13.34 -7.99
CA LEU A 209 -8.91 12.54 -9.14
C LEU A 209 -9.84 13.32 -10.09
N GLY A 210 -10.46 14.42 -9.64
CA GLY A 210 -11.19 15.38 -10.47
C GLY A 210 -10.30 16.19 -11.43
N ASP A 211 -9.08 16.55 -11.03
CA ASP A 211 -8.12 17.22 -11.93
C ASP A 211 -7.51 16.20 -12.91
N PHE A 212 -7.33 14.95 -12.47
CA PHE A 212 -6.95 13.84 -13.36
C PHE A 212 -8.09 13.45 -14.34
N TYR A 213 -9.35 13.46 -13.88
CA TYR A 213 -10.53 13.25 -14.72
C TYR A 213 -10.69 14.39 -15.73
N LYS A 214 -10.50 15.65 -15.32
CA LYS A 214 -10.44 16.81 -16.22
C LYS A 214 -9.35 16.68 -17.27
N LEU A 215 -8.17 16.20 -16.87
CA LEU A 215 -7.02 16.03 -17.76
C LEU A 215 -7.22 14.89 -18.78
N ILE A 216 -7.89 13.80 -18.41
CA ILE A 216 -8.09 12.63 -19.28
C ILE A 216 -9.39 12.72 -20.09
N PHE A 217 -10.48 13.21 -19.48
CA PHE A 217 -11.82 13.18 -20.07
C PHE A 217 -12.35 14.56 -20.47
N GLY A 218 -11.63 15.65 -20.19
CA GLY A 218 -11.88 16.96 -20.80
C GLY A 218 -13.14 17.71 -20.35
N PHE A 219 -13.65 17.46 -19.14
CA PHE A 219 -14.79 18.18 -18.54
C PHE A 219 -14.45 18.72 -17.14
#